data_AF-A0A8T7L6I9-F1
#
_entry.id   AF-A0A8T7L6I9-F1
#
_cell.length_a   1.000
_cell.length_b   1.000
_cell.length_c   1.000
_cell.angle_alpha   90.00
_cell.angle_beta   90.00
_cell.angle_gamma   90.00
#
_symmetry.space_group_name_H-M   'P 1'
#
loop_
_entity.id
_entity.type
_entity.pdbx_description
1 polymer ?
#
loop_
_entity_poly.entity_id
_entity_poly.type
_entity_poly.pdbx_seq_one_letter_code
_entity_poly.pdbx_strand_id
1 'polypeptide(L)'
;MSQYNTAPGTTHRAFHNPVDSLILTVAGRFGEKSKEVERFLKFAIVGFIGAIVDFGTVIVLQATILPPTNSQGEPITVNVAIATTIAFIAAVISNFIWNRFWTYPDSRSRSVRRQLALFFLISFFGWFGRTIWISVSYHALGAFLMPILLPVIHILRPAYIPSYTAEGKLGTLAAQFIGIIVVMFWNFFANRYWTYNDVGKKNTR
;
A
#
# COMPACT_ATOMS: atom_id res chain seq x y z
N MET A 1 7.62 50.51 -22.60
CA MET A 1 6.40 49.68 -22.62
C MET A 1 6.80 48.22 -22.75
N SER A 2 6.68 47.44 -21.66
CA SER A 2 6.17 46.05 -21.67
C SER A 2 6.26 45.53 -20.23
N GLN A 3 5.14 45.64 -19.52
CA GLN A 3 4.95 45.04 -18.20
C GLN A 3 4.69 43.54 -18.40
N TYR A 4 5.60 42.69 -17.96
CA TYR A 4 5.29 41.27 -17.78
C TYR A 4 4.51 41.11 -16.47
N ASN A 5 3.20 41.05 -16.63
CA ASN A 5 2.22 40.82 -15.58
C ASN A 5 2.31 39.34 -15.15
N THR A 6 3.13 39.02 -14.15
CA THR A 6 3.10 37.70 -13.51
C THR A 6 1.94 37.67 -12.53
N ALA A 7 0.84 37.02 -12.92
CA ALA A 7 -0.27 36.71 -12.03
C ALA A 7 0.26 35.96 -10.79
N PRO A 8 -0.19 36.29 -9.57
CA PRO A 8 0.18 35.55 -8.38
C PRO A 8 -0.53 34.19 -8.41
N GLY A 9 0.17 33.18 -8.91
CA GLY A 9 -0.24 31.79 -8.77
C GLY A 9 -0.37 31.48 -7.28
N THR A 10 -1.57 31.11 -6.85
CA THR A 10 -1.86 30.68 -5.49
C THR A 10 -0.94 29.50 -5.13
N THR A 11 0.15 29.79 -4.43
CA THR A 11 0.99 28.79 -3.77
C THR A 11 0.15 28.16 -2.66
N HIS A 12 -0.69 27.19 -3.02
CA HIS A 12 -1.20 26.24 -2.05
C HIS A 12 0.04 25.53 -1.48
N ARG A 13 0.51 25.98 -0.31
CA ARG A 13 1.61 25.36 0.41
C ARG A 13 1.28 23.87 0.56
N ALA A 14 1.95 23.03 -0.22
CA ALA A 14 2.02 21.62 0.07
C ALA A 14 2.61 21.49 1.48
N PHE A 15 2.09 20.55 2.26
CA PHE A 15 2.64 20.25 3.58
C PHE A 15 4.09 19.78 3.38
N HIS A 16 5.07 20.62 3.72
CA HIS A 16 6.48 20.27 3.62
C HIS A 16 6.87 19.50 4.88
N ASN A 17 7.22 18.23 4.72
CA ASN A 17 7.72 17.40 5.81
C ASN A 17 9.22 17.10 5.59
N PRO A 18 9.97 16.68 6.62
CA PRO A 18 11.41 16.42 6.48
C PRO A 18 11.71 15.32 5.45
N VAL A 19 10.77 14.40 5.24
CA VAL A 19 10.89 13.28 4.28
C VAL A 19 10.86 13.79 2.82
N ASP A 20 10.20 14.91 2.54
CA ASP A 20 10.14 15.51 1.21
C ASP A 20 11.53 15.82 0.66
N SER A 21 12.46 16.27 1.51
CA SER A 21 13.83 16.59 1.09
C SER A 21 14.56 15.36 0.53
N LEU A 22 14.41 14.20 1.17
CA LEU A 22 14.99 12.93 0.73
C LEU A 22 14.31 12.44 -0.55
N ILE A 23 12.98 12.53 -0.60
CA ILE A 23 12.20 12.13 -1.79
C ILE A 23 12.63 12.95 -3.00
N LEU A 24 12.71 14.28 -2.87
CA LEU A 24 13.09 15.18 -3.95
C LEU A 24 14.53 14.95 -4.40
N THR A 25 15.44 14.66 -3.46
CA THR A 25 16.83 14.30 -3.77
C THR A 25 16.92 13.04 -4.63
N VAL A 26 16.14 12.00 -4.28
CA VAL A 26 16.09 10.75 -5.05
C VAL A 26 15.40 10.97 -6.41
N ALA A 27 14.24 11.62 -6.40
CA ALA A 27 13.45 11.88 -7.59
C ALA A 27 14.19 12.76 -8.62
N GLY A 28 14.96 13.74 -8.14
CA GLY A 28 15.78 14.63 -8.98
C GLY A 28 16.80 13.89 -9.86
N ARG A 29 17.20 12.67 -9.49
CA ARG A 29 18.10 11.83 -10.29
C ARG A 29 17.46 11.27 -11.57
N PHE A 30 16.14 11.38 -11.72
CA PHE A 30 15.38 10.81 -12.84
C PHE A 30 14.99 11.82 -13.92
N GLY A 31 15.60 13.01 -13.93
CA GLY A 31 15.45 14.02 -15.00
C GLY A 31 13.99 14.38 -15.26
N GLU A 32 13.53 14.20 -16.51
CA GLU A 32 12.15 14.51 -16.94
C GLU A 32 11.07 13.73 -16.17
N LYS A 33 11.41 12.55 -15.62
CA LYS A 33 10.47 11.72 -14.85
C LYS A 33 10.41 12.05 -13.36
N SER A 34 11.22 13.02 -12.89
CA SER A 34 11.35 13.36 -11.46
C SER A 34 10.00 13.53 -10.75
N LYS A 35 9.05 14.25 -11.35
CA LYS A 35 7.72 14.47 -10.75
C LYS A 35 6.91 13.20 -10.52
N GLU A 36 6.97 12.23 -11.45
CA GLU A 36 6.24 10.98 -11.27
C GLU A 36 6.95 10.04 -10.28
N VAL A 37 8.29 10.09 -10.22
CA VAL A 37 9.06 9.38 -9.20
C VAL A 37 8.76 9.95 -7.81
N GLU A 38 8.70 11.28 -7.64
CA GLU A 38 8.30 11.92 -6.39
C GLU A 38 6.93 11.42 -5.92
N ARG A 39 5.93 11.41 -6.81
CA ARG A 39 4.58 10.92 -6.50
C ARG A 39 4.58 9.44 -6.15
N PHE A 40 5.34 8.62 -6.87
CA PHE A 40 5.45 7.20 -6.58
C PHE A 40 6.04 6.96 -5.19
N LEU A 41 7.12 7.65 -4.85
CA LEU A 41 7.77 7.54 -3.53
C LEU A 41 6.85 8.00 -2.40
N LYS A 42 6.16 9.14 -2.56
CA LYS A 42 5.13 9.59 -1.61
C LYS A 42 4.00 8.57 -1.47
N PHE A 43 3.50 8.06 -2.59
CA PHE A 43 2.46 7.03 -2.59
C PHE A 43 2.90 5.74 -1.88
N ALA A 44 4.13 5.30 -2.09
CA ALA A 44 4.70 4.13 -1.42
C ALA A 44 4.82 4.33 0.10
N ILE A 45 5.27 5.51 0.55
CA ILE A 45 5.33 5.86 1.98
C ILE A 45 3.94 5.88 2.59
N VAL A 46 2.97 6.51 1.91
CA VAL A 46 1.58 6.50 2.36
C VAL A 46 1.04 5.06 2.43
N GLY A 47 1.30 4.24 1.41
CA GLY A 47 0.93 2.83 1.41
C GLY A 47 1.52 2.04 2.59
N PHE A 48 2.77 2.31 2.96
CA PHE A 48 3.42 1.72 4.13
C PHE A 48 2.76 2.15 5.44
N ILE A 49 2.42 3.44 5.58
CA ILE A 49 1.63 3.93 6.72
C ILE A 49 0.28 3.22 6.78
N GLY A 50 -0.40 3.05 5.65
CA GLY A 50 -1.64 2.28 5.56
C GLY A 50 -1.48 0.83 6.01
N ALA A 51 -0.38 0.17 5.69
CA ALA A 51 -0.09 -1.18 6.17
C ALA A 51 0.08 -1.22 7.69
N ILE A 52 0.76 -0.24 8.29
CA ILE A 52 0.87 -0.11 9.75
C ILE A 52 -0.51 0.07 10.39
N VAL A 53 -1.37 0.92 9.80
CA VAL A 53 -2.75 1.11 10.26
C VAL A 53 -3.53 -0.20 10.17
N ASP A 54 -3.44 -0.93 9.05
CA ASP A 54 -4.11 -2.21 8.85
C ASP A 54 -3.72 -3.24 9.92
N PHE A 55 -2.42 -3.55 10.03
CA PHE A 55 -1.92 -4.51 11.02
C PHE A 55 -2.21 -4.07 12.45
N GLY A 56 -1.99 -2.78 12.76
CA GLY A 56 -2.26 -2.22 14.08
C GLY A 56 -3.74 -2.34 14.46
N THR A 57 -4.66 -2.02 13.55
CA THR A 57 -6.10 -2.16 13.79
C THR A 57 -6.50 -3.61 13.99
N VAL A 58 -6.00 -4.56 13.19
CA VAL A 58 -6.28 -5.99 13.40
C VAL A 58 -5.80 -6.44 14.77
N ILE A 59 -4.56 -6.09 15.17
CA ILE A 59 -3.99 -6.46 16.47
C ILE A 59 -4.85 -5.91 17.61
N VAL A 60 -5.20 -4.63 17.57
CA VAL A 60 -6.00 -4.00 18.62
C VAL A 60 -7.40 -4.62 18.71
N LEU A 61 -8.09 -4.80 17.58
CA LEU A 61 -9.44 -5.38 17.57
C LEU A 61 -9.44 -6.82 18.09
N GLN A 62 -8.49 -7.64 17.64
CA GLN A 62 -8.37 -9.03 18.07
C GLN A 62 -7.94 -9.18 19.52
N ALA A 63 -7.18 -8.24 20.07
CA ALA A 63 -6.80 -8.23 21.47
C ALA A 63 -7.91 -7.74 22.42
N THR A 64 -8.94 -7.06 21.91
CA THR A 64 -9.94 -6.37 22.75
C THR A 64 -11.36 -6.88 22.55
N ILE A 65 -11.94 -6.65 21.37
CA ILE A 65 -13.39 -6.82 21.13
C ILE A 65 -13.74 -7.94 20.15
N LEU A 66 -12.79 -8.40 19.33
CA LEU A 66 -13.01 -9.40 18.28
C LEU A 66 -11.96 -10.52 18.35
N PRO A 67 -11.89 -11.27 19.46
CA PRO A 67 -10.89 -12.33 19.62
C PRO A 67 -10.98 -13.35 18.48
N PRO A 68 -9.83 -13.81 17.93
CA PRO A 68 -9.81 -14.70 16.77
C PRO A 68 -10.17 -16.15 17.14
N THR A 69 -10.12 -16.51 18.42
CA THR A 69 -10.44 -17.83 18.95
C THR A 69 -11.29 -17.72 20.21
N ASN A 70 -12.10 -18.74 20.50
CA ASN A 70 -12.82 -18.83 21.77
C ASN A 70 -11.92 -19.36 22.91
N SER A 71 -12.49 -19.53 24.10
CA SER A 71 -11.79 -20.06 25.29
C SER A 71 -11.27 -21.50 25.14
N GLN A 72 -11.77 -22.25 24.14
CA GLN A 72 -11.33 -23.61 23.83
C GLN A 72 -10.26 -23.65 22.71
N GLY A 73 -9.91 -22.50 22.13
CA GLY A 73 -8.96 -22.42 21.02
C GLY A 73 -9.59 -22.62 19.63
N GLU A 74 -10.91 -22.76 19.52
CA GLU A 74 -11.59 -22.89 18.24
C GLU A 74 -11.65 -21.53 17.50
N PRO A 75 -11.41 -21.51 16.18
CA PRO A 75 -11.38 -20.26 15.41
C PRO A 75 -12.77 -19.62 15.27
N ILE A 76 -12.86 -18.33 15.56
CA ILE A 76 -14.05 -17.50 15.32
C ILE A 76 -13.85 -16.73 14.02
N THR A 77 -14.09 -17.41 12.89
CA THR A 77 -13.84 -16.88 11.54
C THR A 77 -14.57 -15.56 11.27
N VAL A 78 -15.77 -15.37 11.83
CA VAL A 78 -16.55 -14.14 11.72
C VAL A 78 -15.82 -12.96 12.38
N ASN A 79 -15.23 -13.15 13.56
CA ASN A 79 -14.48 -12.08 14.24
C ASN A 79 -13.25 -11.66 13.43
N VAL A 80 -12.53 -12.64 12.89
CA VAL A 80 -11.37 -12.38 12.02
C VAL A 80 -11.80 -11.59 10.79
N ALA A 81 -12.86 -12.02 10.10
CA ALA A 81 -13.36 -11.35 8.91
C ALA A 81 -13.79 -9.90 9.18
N ILE A 82 -14.50 -9.65 10.28
CA ILE A 82 -14.92 -8.29 10.69
C ILE A 82 -13.70 -7.43 11.00
N ALA A 83 -12.76 -7.93 11.82
CA ALA A 83 -11.56 -7.19 12.21
C ALA A 83 -10.71 -6.80 10.98
N THR A 84 -10.47 -7.74 10.06
CA THR A 84 -9.71 -7.46 8.84
C THR A 84 -10.44 -6.51 7.89
N THR A 85 -11.77 -6.55 7.85
CA THR A 85 -12.57 -5.64 7.01
C THR A 85 -12.50 -4.21 7.53
N ILE A 86 -12.65 -4.02 8.84
CA ILE A 86 -12.55 -2.70 9.48
C ILE A 86 -11.14 -2.13 9.29
N ALA A 87 -10.10 -2.95 9.51
CA ALA A 87 -8.71 -2.57 9.33
C ALA A 87 -8.42 -2.14 7.88
N PHE A 88 -8.88 -2.92 6.90
CA PHE A 88 -8.74 -2.57 5.48
C PHE A 88 -9.39 -1.23 5.15
N ILE A 89 -10.62 -0.99 5.61
CA ILE A 89 -11.33 0.28 5.37
C ILE A 89 -10.57 1.44 6.02
N ALA A 90 -10.11 1.29 7.27
CA ALA A 90 -9.33 2.30 7.97
C ALA A 90 -8.02 2.64 7.24
N ALA A 91 -7.31 1.62 6.76
CA ALA A 91 -6.10 1.78 5.96
C ALA A 91 -6.36 2.50 4.63
N VAL A 92 -7.43 2.14 3.91
CA VAL A 92 -7.82 2.81 2.66
C VAL A 92 -8.19 4.27 2.88
N ILE A 93 -8.93 4.59 3.94
CA ILE A 93 -9.29 5.97 4.29
C ILE A 93 -8.04 6.76 4.65
N SER A 94 -7.17 6.22 5.50
CA SER A 94 -5.88 6.82 5.85
C SER A 94 -5.06 7.12 4.59
N ASN A 95 -4.88 6.11 3.73
CA ASN A 95 -4.13 6.26 2.48
C ASN A 95 -4.73 7.31 1.56
N PHE A 96 -6.06 7.35 1.44
CA PHE A 96 -6.73 8.35 0.61
C PHE A 96 -6.50 9.77 1.14
N ILE A 97 -6.63 9.98 2.45
CA ILE A 97 -6.41 11.28 3.09
C ILE A 97 -4.98 11.75 2.80
N TRP A 98 -3.97 10.94 3.14
CA TRP A 98 -2.58 11.31 2.92
C TRP A 98 -2.26 11.53 1.44
N ASN A 99 -2.79 10.70 0.53
CA ASN A 99 -2.58 10.91 -0.91
C ASN A 99 -3.22 12.19 -1.42
N ARG A 100 -4.40 12.56 -0.94
CA ARG A 100 -5.08 13.80 -1.34
C ARG A 100 -4.41 15.05 -0.79
N PHE A 101 -3.82 15.00 0.41
CA PHE A 101 -3.20 16.17 1.03
C PHE A 101 -1.70 16.33 0.74
N TRP A 102 -0.98 15.24 0.45
CA TRP A 102 0.48 15.26 0.30
C TRP A 102 0.97 14.78 -1.08
N THR A 103 0.45 13.67 -1.60
CA THR A 103 0.90 13.11 -2.90
C THR A 103 0.31 13.87 -4.09
N TYR A 104 -0.98 14.21 -4.03
CA TYR A 104 -1.76 14.88 -5.08
C TYR A 104 -2.53 16.09 -4.51
N PRO A 105 -1.87 17.09 -3.91
CA PRO A 105 -2.53 18.24 -3.28
C PRO A 105 -3.38 19.06 -4.27
N ASP A 106 -3.06 19.02 -5.56
CA ASP A 106 -3.80 19.72 -6.64
C ASP A 106 -5.17 19.09 -6.92
N SER A 107 -5.36 17.82 -6.54
CA SER A 107 -6.62 17.10 -6.73
C SER A 107 -7.76 17.58 -5.82
N ARG A 108 -7.47 18.53 -4.91
CA ARG A 108 -8.41 19.03 -3.89
C ARG A 108 -9.58 19.84 -4.43
N SER A 109 -9.46 20.38 -5.65
CA SER A 109 -10.54 21.12 -6.31
C SER A 109 -11.73 20.25 -6.74
N ARG A 110 -11.57 18.92 -6.75
CA ARG A 110 -12.61 17.95 -7.13
C ARG A 110 -13.37 17.39 -5.93
N SER A 111 -14.51 16.77 -6.22
CA SER A 111 -15.37 16.14 -5.23
C SER A 111 -14.67 14.98 -4.50
N VAL A 112 -14.61 15.11 -3.18
CA VAL A 112 -13.98 14.12 -2.28
C VAL A 112 -14.64 12.75 -2.44
N ARG A 113 -15.99 12.70 -2.50
CA ARG A 113 -16.76 11.45 -2.58
C ARG A 113 -16.41 10.62 -3.80
N ARG A 114 -16.30 11.25 -4.98
CA ARG A 114 -15.96 10.55 -6.23
C ARG A 114 -14.54 9.99 -6.18
N GLN A 115 -13.58 10.77 -5.71
CA GLN A 115 -12.20 10.30 -5.61
C GLN A 115 -12.05 9.19 -4.56
N LEU A 116 -12.71 9.31 -3.42
CA LEU A 116 -12.71 8.26 -2.40
C LEU A 116 -13.31 6.96 -2.95
N ALA A 117 -14.43 7.03 -3.67
CA ALA A 117 -15.06 5.85 -4.28
C ALA A 117 -14.13 5.19 -5.31
N LEU A 118 -13.50 5.96 -6.19
CA LEU A 118 -12.53 5.42 -7.16
C LEU A 118 -11.30 4.83 -6.48
N PHE A 119 -10.74 5.54 -5.49
CA PHE A 119 -9.58 5.08 -4.73
C PHE A 119 -9.89 3.78 -3.98
N PHE A 120 -11.07 3.69 -3.36
CA PHE A 120 -11.56 2.50 -2.68
C PHE A 120 -11.71 1.33 -3.66
N LEU A 121 -12.38 1.52 -4.80
CA LEU A 121 -12.56 0.47 -5.81
C LEU A 121 -11.22 -0.05 -6.32
N ILE A 122 -10.29 0.84 -6.67
CA ILE A 122 -8.94 0.46 -7.12
C ILE A 122 -8.20 -0.34 -6.05
N SER A 123 -8.25 0.14 -4.80
CA SER A 123 -7.61 -0.52 -3.65
C SER A 123 -8.21 -1.89 -3.37
N PHE A 124 -9.54 -2.02 -3.50
CA PHE A 124 -10.28 -3.26 -3.34
C PHE A 124 -9.87 -4.29 -4.40
N PHE A 125 -9.81 -3.91 -5.68
CA PHE A 125 -9.35 -4.82 -6.73
C PHE A 125 -7.89 -5.24 -6.55
N GLY A 126 -7.03 -4.32 -6.09
CA GLY A 126 -5.65 -4.65 -5.73
C GLY A 126 -5.60 -5.70 -4.60
N TRP A 127 -6.32 -5.45 -3.51
CA TRP A 127 -6.41 -6.38 -2.37
C TRP A 127 -6.96 -7.75 -2.80
N PHE A 128 -8.04 -7.77 -3.57
CA PHE A 128 -8.67 -8.99 -4.06
C PHE A 128 -7.73 -9.79 -4.98
N GLY A 129 -7.08 -9.12 -5.93
CA GLY A 129 -6.08 -9.74 -6.81
C GLY A 129 -4.90 -10.32 -6.05
N ARG A 130 -4.41 -9.63 -5.01
CA ARG A 130 -3.37 -10.18 -4.11
C ARG A 130 -3.84 -11.42 -3.37
N THR A 131 -5.08 -11.42 -2.87
CA THR A 131 -5.63 -12.59 -2.16
C THR A 131 -5.72 -13.81 -3.08
N ILE A 132 -6.18 -13.64 -4.32
CA ILE A 132 -6.18 -14.69 -5.34
C ILE A 132 -4.74 -15.15 -5.64
N TRP A 133 -3.82 -14.22 -5.84
CA TRP A 133 -2.42 -14.55 -6.09
C TRP A 133 -1.83 -15.41 -4.97
N ILE A 134 -2.03 -15.02 -3.71
CA ILE A 134 -1.52 -15.77 -2.55
C ILE A 134 -2.12 -17.18 -2.53
N SER A 135 -3.43 -17.31 -2.70
CA SER A 135 -4.11 -18.62 -2.60
C SER A 135 -3.63 -19.62 -3.65
N VAL A 136 -3.24 -19.17 -4.85
CA VAL A 136 -2.76 -20.05 -5.93
C VAL A 136 -1.25 -20.26 -5.95
N SER A 137 -0.46 -19.32 -5.41
CA SER A 137 1.02 -19.34 -5.56
C SER A 137 1.76 -19.86 -4.34
N TYR A 138 1.18 -19.81 -3.14
CA TYR A 138 1.94 -20.04 -1.91
C TYR A 138 2.59 -21.43 -1.84
N HIS A 139 1.88 -22.48 -2.26
CA HIS A 139 2.45 -23.83 -2.28
C HIS A 139 3.66 -23.94 -3.21
N ALA A 140 3.52 -23.48 -4.45
CA ALA A 140 4.59 -23.56 -5.45
C ALA A 140 5.83 -22.75 -5.01
N LEU A 141 5.62 -21.56 -4.44
CA LEU A 141 6.71 -20.74 -3.91
C LEU A 141 7.38 -21.38 -2.70
N GLY A 142 6.62 -21.99 -1.80
CA GLY A 142 7.17 -22.72 -0.66
C GLY A 142 8.08 -23.86 -1.10
N ALA A 143 7.57 -24.73 -1.97
CA ALA A 143 8.31 -25.88 -2.51
C ALA A 143 9.59 -25.45 -3.23
N PHE A 144 9.54 -24.34 -3.96
CA PHE A 144 10.69 -23.80 -4.68
C PHE A 144 11.74 -23.19 -3.73
N LEU A 145 11.32 -22.40 -2.74
CA LEU A 145 12.23 -21.63 -1.88
C LEU A 145 12.83 -22.46 -0.74
N MET A 146 12.10 -23.46 -0.24
CA MET A 146 12.55 -24.29 0.89
C MET A 146 13.92 -24.93 0.66
N PRO A 147 14.20 -25.65 -0.46
CA PRO A 147 15.53 -26.25 -0.68
C PRO A 147 16.64 -25.20 -0.83
N ILE A 148 16.32 -24.00 -1.34
CA ILE A 148 17.27 -22.90 -1.49
C ILE A 148 17.66 -22.32 -0.13
N LEU A 149 16.69 -22.17 0.77
CA LEU A 149 16.90 -21.55 2.08
C LEU A 149 17.33 -22.54 3.15
N LEU A 150 17.14 -23.85 2.94
CA LEU A 150 17.47 -24.87 3.92
C LEU A 150 18.93 -24.81 4.43
N PRO A 151 19.96 -24.64 3.56
CA PRO A 151 21.34 -24.51 4.03
C PRO A 151 21.53 -23.31 4.97
N VAL A 152 20.87 -22.19 4.67
CA VAL A 152 20.93 -20.98 5.51
C VAL A 152 20.21 -21.19 6.83
N ILE A 153 19.08 -21.89 6.82
CA ILE A 153 18.34 -22.24 8.04
C ILE A 153 19.19 -23.15 8.94
N HIS A 154 19.91 -24.12 8.37
CA HIS A 154 20.79 -25.02 9.11
C HIS A 154 21.97 -24.31 9.78
N ILE A 155 22.44 -23.17 9.27
CA ILE A 155 23.45 -22.35 9.96
C ILE A 155 22.92 -21.88 11.32
N LEU A 156 21.64 -21.50 11.40
CA LEU A 156 21.02 -20.98 12.62
C LEU A 156 20.34 -22.07 13.47
N ARG A 157 19.87 -23.14 12.83
CA ARG A 157 19.20 -24.30 13.44
C ARG A 157 19.67 -25.61 12.77
N PRO A 158 20.82 -26.17 13.17
CA PRO A 158 21.41 -27.35 12.50
C PRO A 158 20.51 -28.60 12.50
N ALA A 159 19.70 -28.79 13.53
CA ALA A 159 18.77 -29.93 13.64
C ALA A 159 17.38 -29.67 13.02
N TYR A 160 17.22 -28.61 12.22
CA TYR A 160 15.93 -28.27 11.61
C TYR A 160 15.55 -29.27 10.52
N ILE A 161 14.36 -29.86 10.65
CA ILE A 161 13.77 -30.74 9.63
C ILE A 161 12.60 -29.98 8.99
N PRO A 162 12.63 -29.74 7.67
CA PRO A 162 11.52 -29.10 6.95
C PRO A 162 10.21 -29.88 7.16
N SER A 163 9.14 -29.15 7.38
CA SER A 163 7.78 -29.70 7.42
C SER A 163 6.90 -29.01 6.38
N TYR A 164 5.84 -29.69 5.92
CA TYR A 164 4.86 -29.11 5.00
C TYR A 164 4.28 -27.79 5.53
N THR A 165 4.09 -27.68 6.84
CA THR A 165 3.63 -26.43 7.47
C THR A 165 4.66 -25.31 7.36
N ALA A 166 5.95 -25.60 7.52
CA ALA A 166 6.99 -24.59 7.41
C ALA A 166 7.19 -24.13 5.96
N GLU A 167 7.14 -25.05 5.01
CA GLU A 167 7.14 -24.76 3.58
C GLU A 167 5.95 -23.86 3.20
N GLY A 168 4.74 -24.20 3.64
CA GLY A 168 3.55 -23.38 3.40
C GLY A 168 3.64 -21.98 4.02
N LYS A 169 4.24 -21.85 5.21
CA LYS A 169 4.50 -20.54 5.85
C LYS A 169 5.46 -19.70 5.02
N LEU A 170 6.58 -20.29 4.60
CA LEU A 170 7.58 -19.63 3.76
C LEU A 170 6.97 -19.18 2.43
N GLY A 171 6.24 -20.07 1.78
CA GLY A 171 5.54 -19.80 0.54
C GLY A 171 4.51 -18.68 0.67
N THR A 172 3.74 -18.68 1.76
CA THR A 172 2.76 -17.61 2.06
C THR A 172 3.45 -16.26 2.23
N LEU A 173 4.55 -16.20 2.98
CA LEU A 173 5.31 -14.96 3.18
C LEU A 173 5.89 -14.43 1.86
N ALA A 174 6.46 -15.31 1.04
CA ALA A 174 7.00 -14.94 -0.27
C ALA A 174 5.89 -14.44 -1.21
N ALA A 175 4.77 -15.17 -1.30
CA ALA A 175 3.61 -14.79 -2.09
C ALA A 175 3.05 -13.44 -1.65
N GLN A 176 2.96 -13.21 -0.33
CA GLN A 176 2.49 -11.97 0.26
C GLN A 176 3.41 -10.79 -0.05
N PHE A 177 4.73 -10.98 0.06
CA PHE A 177 5.71 -9.95 -0.27
C PHE A 177 5.63 -9.52 -1.73
N ILE A 178 5.62 -10.50 -2.65
CA ILE A 178 5.45 -10.25 -4.10
C ILE A 178 4.12 -9.54 -4.37
N GLY A 179 3.03 -10.06 -3.77
CA GLY A 179 1.70 -9.50 -3.93
C GLY A 179 1.59 -8.05 -3.45
N ILE A 180 2.25 -7.68 -2.34
CA ILE A 180 2.29 -6.30 -1.85
C ILE A 180 2.98 -5.39 -2.87
N ILE A 181 4.12 -5.81 -3.43
CA ILE A 181 4.85 -5.03 -4.43
C ILE A 181 3.99 -4.81 -5.68
N VAL A 182 3.39 -5.88 -6.20
CA VAL A 182 2.52 -5.81 -7.39
C VAL A 182 1.31 -4.90 -7.14
N VAL A 183 0.65 -5.06 -5.99
CA VAL A 183 -0.49 -4.22 -5.61
C VAL A 183 -0.10 -2.76 -5.42
N MET A 184 1.08 -2.47 -4.89
CA MET A 184 1.57 -1.10 -4.76
C MET A 184 1.69 -0.43 -6.13
N PHE A 185 2.27 -1.11 -7.13
CA PHE A 185 2.33 -0.60 -8.50
C PHE A 185 0.94 -0.44 -9.11
N TRP A 186 0.08 -1.45 -8.99
CA TRP A 186 -1.32 -1.38 -9.43
C TRP A 186 -2.01 -0.15 -8.84
N ASN A 187 -1.98 -0.01 -7.52
CA ASN A 187 -2.64 1.08 -6.81
C ASN A 187 -2.08 2.44 -7.22
N PHE A 188 -0.76 2.58 -7.40
CA PHE A 188 -0.17 3.83 -7.86
C PHE A 188 -0.65 4.20 -9.26
N PHE A 189 -0.45 3.32 -10.24
CA PHE A 189 -0.76 3.62 -11.63
C PHE A 189 -2.27 3.78 -11.86
N ALA A 190 -3.08 2.86 -11.35
CA ALA A 190 -4.53 2.94 -11.46
C ALA A 190 -5.06 4.26 -10.86
N ASN A 191 -4.60 4.66 -9.67
CA ASN A 191 -5.03 5.94 -9.10
C ASN A 191 -4.48 7.14 -9.87
N ARG A 192 -3.25 7.06 -10.40
CA ARG A 192 -2.65 8.13 -11.22
C ARG A 192 -3.45 8.39 -12.50
N TYR A 193 -3.95 7.33 -13.15
CA TYR A 193 -4.69 7.40 -14.41
C TYR A 193 -6.20 7.58 -14.27
N TRP A 194 -6.81 7.13 -13.17
CA TRP A 194 -8.25 7.23 -12.96
C TRP A 194 -8.64 8.23 -11.86
N THR A 195 -8.11 8.10 -10.65
CA THR A 195 -8.51 8.93 -9.50
C THR A 195 -7.98 10.36 -9.60
N TYR A 196 -6.73 10.52 -10.06
CA TYR A 196 -5.99 11.79 -10.14
C TYR A 196 -5.63 12.17 -11.58
N ASN A 197 -6.51 11.80 -12.52
CA ASN A 197 -6.29 11.93 -13.96
C ASN A 197 -6.21 13.36 -14.50
N ASP A 198 -6.56 14.33 -13.67
CA ASP A 198 -6.59 15.76 -13.95
C ASP A 198 -5.33 16.48 -13.49
N VAL A 199 -4.55 15.88 -12.59
CA VAL A 199 -3.30 16.46 -12.11
C VAL A 199 -2.26 16.46 -13.25
N GLY A 200 -1.84 17.67 -13.66
CA GLY A 200 -0.83 17.90 -14.71
C GLY A 200 -1.40 18.24 -16.09
N LYS A 201 -2.72 18.23 -16.29
CA LYS A 201 -3.33 18.78 -17.52
C LYS A 201 -3.44 20.30 -17.38
N LYS A 202 -2.80 21.06 -18.29
CA LYS A 202 -3.10 22.49 -18.42
C LYS A 202 -4.58 22.61 -18.78
N ASN A 203 -5.33 23.42 -18.04
CA ASN A 203 -6.71 23.72 -18.38
C ASN A 203 -6.73 24.39 -19.76
N THR A 204 -7.09 23.64 -20.81
CA THR A 204 -7.58 24.22 -22.06
C THR A 204 -9.05 24.54 -21.83
N ARG A 205 -9.32 25.72 -21.29
CA ARG A 205 -10.59 26.41 -21.37
C ARG A 205 -10.32 27.89 -21.53
#